data_AF-A0A382ZUW4-F1
#
_entry.id   AF-A0A382ZUW4-F1
#
_cell.length_a   1.000
_cell.length_b   1.000
_cell.length_c   1.000
_cell.angle_alpha   90.00
_cell.angle_beta   90.00
_cell.angle_gamma   90.00
#
_symmetry.space_group_name_H-M   'P 1'
#
loop_
_entity.id
_entity.type
_entity.pdbx_description
1 polymer ?
#
loop_
_entity_poly.entity_id
_entity_poly.type
_entity_poly.pdbx_seq_one_letter_code
_entity_poly.pdbx_strand_id
1 'polypeptide(L)'
;NIIAMASIPDFDPNNYHTYNIENFRNRVISDAYEPGSTFKIIPLALSLEKNTFSLSDSIYCEEGEFLLSSNKKLHDHEPHALLSLEDIMAYSSNIGFAKLSDSFNNDDLYKFLKYFGFGTKSFVSLSNESQGIIRNTSNWSKTSKNYISIGQELSITNLQLALAYSVIANGGFLVRPNIVKNVMNISTENMLNKKNYSIRRVISKETADLVMQSLDKVIEIGTGKELNLDNYKIAGKTGTAQKYIDGEYSNYIAT
;
A
#
# COMPACT_ATOMS: atom_id res chain seq x y z
N ASN A 1 9.23 -14.44 4.79
CA ASN A 1 9.53 -14.41 6.23
C ASN A 1 9.37 -13.00 6.76
N ILE A 2 8.75 -12.86 7.93
CA ILE A 2 8.76 -11.61 8.69
C ILE A 2 10.08 -11.58 9.46
N ILE A 3 10.91 -10.57 9.22
CA ILE A 3 12.21 -10.41 9.88
C ILE A 3 12.06 -9.58 11.17
N ALA A 4 11.23 -8.54 11.11
CA ALA A 4 10.89 -7.70 12.25
C ALA A 4 9.41 -7.29 12.15
N MET A 5 8.78 -7.12 13.31
CA MET A 5 7.43 -6.59 13.48
C MET A 5 7.41 -5.87 14.82
N ALA A 6 7.16 -4.57 14.79
CA ALA A 6 7.11 -3.73 15.99
C ALA A 6 5.82 -2.92 15.99
N SER A 7 5.26 -2.70 17.18
CA SER A 7 4.03 -1.94 17.38
C SER A 7 4.25 -1.05 18.60
N ILE A 8 3.92 0.24 18.47
CA ILE A 8 3.99 1.20 19.57
C ILE A 8 2.63 1.90 19.75
N PRO A 9 2.26 2.31 20.98
CA PRO A 9 2.94 2.01 22.24
C PRO A 9 2.96 0.51 22.54
N ASP A 10 4.04 0.03 23.17
CA ASP A 10 4.24 -1.38 23.54
C ASP A 10 4.05 -1.59 25.06
N PHE A 11 4.32 -2.79 25.54
CA PHE A 11 4.27 -3.18 26.96
C PHE A 11 5.44 -4.10 27.34
N ASP A 12 5.85 -4.06 28.61
CA ASP A 12 6.77 -5.06 29.15
C ASP A 12 5.97 -6.30 29.61
N PRO A 13 6.16 -7.48 28.99
CA PRO A 13 5.44 -8.69 29.37
C PRO A 13 5.76 -9.15 30.81
N ASN A 14 6.90 -8.78 31.39
CA ASN A 14 7.22 -9.07 32.80
C ASN A 14 6.40 -8.21 33.77
N ASN A 15 5.95 -7.03 33.33
CA ASN A 15 5.21 -6.05 34.14
C ASN A 15 3.86 -5.66 33.51
N TYR A 16 3.25 -6.59 32.76
CA TYR A 16 2.10 -6.32 31.89
C TYR A 16 0.93 -5.62 32.61
N HIS A 17 0.69 -5.94 33.88
CA HIS A 17 -0.39 -5.39 34.71
C HIS A 17 -0.28 -3.87 34.97
N THR A 18 0.87 -3.26 34.69
CA THR A 18 1.10 -1.81 34.83
C THR A 18 0.75 -1.01 33.57
N TYR A 19 0.45 -1.70 32.47
CA TYR A 19 0.16 -1.09 31.18
C TYR A 19 -1.35 -1.14 30.86
N ASN A 20 -1.80 -0.20 30.02
CA ASN A 20 -3.16 -0.24 29.49
C ASN A 20 -3.32 -1.43 28.53
N ILE A 21 -4.45 -2.13 28.59
CA ILE A 21 -4.77 -3.27 27.71
C ILE A 21 -4.68 -2.91 26.22
N GLU A 22 -4.91 -1.65 25.85
CA GLU A 22 -4.74 -1.14 24.48
C GLU A 22 -3.30 -1.25 23.95
N ASN A 23 -2.29 -1.31 24.83
CA ASN A 23 -0.89 -1.49 24.44
C ASN A 23 -0.59 -2.93 24.01
N PHE A 24 -1.43 -3.91 24.40
CA PHE A 24 -1.20 -5.32 24.05
C PHE A 24 -1.58 -5.63 22.60
N ARG A 25 -2.13 -4.64 21.90
CA ARG A 25 -2.59 -4.74 20.53
C ARG A 25 -1.40 -4.67 19.57
N ASN A 26 -1.24 -5.71 18.75
CA ASN A 26 -0.30 -5.68 17.64
C ASN A 26 -0.89 -4.93 16.44
N ARG A 27 -0.69 -3.61 16.43
CA ARG A 27 -1.29 -2.68 15.45
C ARG A 27 -0.90 -3.00 14.01
N VAL A 28 0.23 -3.66 13.79
CA VAL A 28 0.70 -4.06 12.45
C VAL A 28 -0.31 -4.97 11.74
N ILE A 29 -1.01 -5.81 12.50
CA ILE A 29 -1.97 -6.79 11.96
C ILE A 29 -3.41 -6.48 12.36
N SER A 30 -3.64 -5.74 13.44
CA SER A 30 -4.99 -5.52 13.96
C SER A 30 -5.61 -4.20 13.53
N ASP A 31 -4.81 -3.18 13.20
CA ASP A 31 -5.31 -1.83 12.91
C ASP A 31 -5.42 -1.72 11.39
N ALA A 32 -6.64 -1.48 10.92
CA ALA A 32 -6.88 -1.17 9.52
C ALA A 32 -7.15 0.33 9.40
N TYR A 33 -6.51 0.95 8.42
CA TYR A 33 -6.57 2.39 8.18
C TYR A 33 -6.54 2.69 6.68
N GLU A 34 -6.87 3.91 6.30
CA GLU A 34 -6.75 4.36 4.91
C GLU A 34 -5.27 4.61 4.58
N PRO A 35 -4.66 3.87 3.64
CA PRO A 35 -3.21 3.93 3.41
C PRO A 35 -2.71 5.21 2.73
N GLY A 36 -3.62 6.00 2.14
CA GLY A 36 -3.29 7.20 1.39
C GLY A 36 -2.25 6.92 0.29
N SER A 37 -1.30 7.85 0.12
CA SER A 37 -0.34 7.81 -0.98
C SER A 37 0.58 6.58 -1.03
N THR A 38 0.76 5.85 0.08
CA THR A 38 1.53 4.58 0.07
C THR A 38 0.90 3.52 -0.83
N PHE A 39 -0.41 3.65 -1.10
CA PHE A 39 -1.20 2.72 -1.90
C PHE A 39 -1.08 2.91 -3.41
N LYS A 40 -0.53 4.04 -3.86
CA LYS A 40 -0.45 4.43 -5.28
C LYS A 40 0.33 3.45 -6.16
N ILE A 41 1.12 2.56 -5.56
CA ILE A 41 1.72 1.41 -6.27
C ILE A 41 0.68 0.53 -6.97
N ILE A 42 -0.55 0.45 -6.46
CA ILE A 42 -1.60 -0.42 -6.98
C ILE A 42 -2.16 0.08 -8.31
N PRO A 43 -2.72 1.30 -8.41
CA PRO A 43 -3.20 1.81 -9.71
C PRO A 43 -2.06 1.96 -10.72
N LEU A 44 -0.84 2.31 -10.29
CA LEU A 44 0.34 2.31 -11.16
C LEU A 44 0.58 0.92 -11.76
N ALA A 45 0.73 -0.11 -10.91
CA ALA A 45 0.95 -1.47 -11.36
C ALA A 45 -0.19 -1.99 -12.25
N LEU A 46 -1.45 -1.63 -11.97
CA LEU A 46 -2.59 -2.03 -12.79
C LEU A 46 -2.52 -1.43 -14.20
N SER A 47 -2.22 -0.12 -14.30
CA SER A 47 -2.13 0.55 -15.60
C SER A 47 -1.00 -0.01 -16.47
N LEU A 48 0.14 -0.31 -15.85
CA LEU A 48 1.30 -0.92 -16.52
C LEU A 48 1.03 -2.37 -16.91
N GLU A 49 0.46 -3.19 -16.02
CA GLU A 49 0.14 -4.59 -16.30
C GLU A 49 -0.88 -4.74 -17.44
N LYS A 50 -1.82 -3.79 -17.54
CA LYS A 50 -2.80 -3.75 -18.64
C LYS A 50 -2.28 -3.05 -19.90
N ASN A 51 -1.05 -2.53 -19.88
CA ASN A 51 -0.46 -1.72 -20.95
C ASN A 51 -1.35 -0.55 -21.39
N THR A 52 -2.09 0.05 -20.44
CA THR A 52 -2.95 1.21 -20.74
C THR A 52 -2.16 2.52 -20.72
N PHE A 53 -1.04 2.53 -20.01
CA PHE A 53 -0.07 3.63 -19.93
C PHE A 53 1.35 3.08 -19.88
N SER A 54 2.30 3.87 -20.38
CA SER A 54 3.75 3.74 -20.19
C SER A 54 4.24 4.78 -19.18
N LEU A 55 5.43 4.59 -18.61
CA LEU A 55 5.99 5.53 -17.62
C LEU A 55 6.19 6.96 -18.17
N SER A 56 6.48 7.08 -19.47
CA SER A 56 6.65 8.36 -20.16
C SER A 56 5.34 9.03 -20.57
N ASP A 57 4.22 8.31 -20.54
CA ASP A 57 2.93 8.88 -20.91
C ASP A 57 2.53 9.92 -19.88
N SER A 58 1.94 11.01 -20.36
CA SER A 58 1.70 12.18 -19.53
C SER A 58 0.22 12.42 -19.26
N ILE A 59 -0.10 12.92 -18.07
CA ILE A 59 -1.44 13.32 -17.66
C ILE A 59 -1.39 14.80 -17.28
N TYR A 60 -2.39 15.56 -17.71
CA TYR A 60 -2.58 16.93 -17.27
C TYR A 60 -3.16 16.93 -15.84
N CYS A 61 -2.39 17.42 -14.87
CA CYS A 61 -2.70 17.50 -13.44
C CYS A 61 -3.37 18.82 -13.02
N GLU A 62 -3.93 19.58 -13.98
CA GLU A 62 -4.84 20.71 -13.71
C GLU A 62 -4.23 21.81 -12.84
N GLU A 63 -2.92 22.04 -12.96
CA GLU A 63 -2.19 23.04 -12.16
C GLU A 63 -2.41 22.86 -10.65
N GLY A 64 -2.65 21.62 -10.19
CA GLY A 64 -2.81 21.28 -8.77
C GLY A 64 -4.23 21.39 -8.19
N GLU A 65 -5.25 21.78 -8.96
CA GLU A 65 -6.64 21.77 -8.51
C GLU A 65 -7.59 21.17 -9.55
N PHE A 66 -8.28 20.08 -9.19
CA PHE A 66 -9.19 19.38 -10.09
C PHE A 66 -10.58 19.20 -9.48
N LEU A 67 -11.61 19.66 -10.19
CA LEU A 67 -13.01 19.43 -9.83
C LEU A 67 -13.45 18.03 -10.26
N LEU A 68 -13.27 17.04 -9.38
CA LEU A 68 -13.63 15.64 -9.63
C LEU A 68 -15.14 15.43 -9.83
N SER A 69 -15.97 16.18 -9.09
CA SER A 69 -17.42 16.22 -9.28
C SER A 69 -17.96 17.55 -8.77
N SER A 70 -19.22 17.89 -9.05
CA SER A 70 -19.82 19.22 -8.79
C SER A 70 -19.48 19.84 -7.43
N ASN A 71 -19.30 19.03 -6.37
CA ASN A 71 -18.97 19.49 -5.02
C ASN A 71 -17.70 18.84 -4.43
N LYS A 72 -16.86 18.17 -5.23
CA LYS A 72 -15.64 17.51 -4.73
C LYS A 72 -14.43 17.94 -5.54
N LYS A 73 -13.49 18.60 -4.88
CA LYS A 73 -12.20 18.97 -5.44
C LYS A 73 -11.11 18.02 -4.95
N LEU A 74 -10.14 17.75 -5.81
CA LEU A 74 -8.87 17.15 -5.47
C LEU A 74 -7.78 18.21 -5.58
N HIS A 75 -6.82 18.14 -4.66
CA HIS A 75 -5.67 19.02 -4.64
C HIS A 75 -4.39 18.18 -4.63
N ASP A 76 -3.41 18.65 -5.37
CA ASP A 76 -2.03 18.19 -5.23
C ASP A 76 -1.29 19.07 -4.21
N HIS A 77 -0.22 18.53 -3.65
CA HIS A 77 0.61 19.29 -2.72
C HIS A 77 1.36 20.42 -3.44
N GLU A 78 1.82 20.14 -4.65
CA GLU A 78 2.49 21.08 -5.53
C GLU A 78 1.73 21.17 -6.86
N PRO A 79 1.55 22.38 -7.41
CA PRO A 79 0.84 22.56 -8.66
C PRO A 79 1.73 22.14 -9.84
N HIS A 80 1.19 21.25 -10.68
CA HIS A 80 1.84 20.84 -11.91
C HIS A 80 0.85 20.78 -13.07
N ALA A 81 1.30 21.25 -14.24
CA ALA A 81 0.56 21.21 -15.49
C ALA A 81 0.49 19.77 -16.03
N LEU A 82 1.55 19.33 -16.70
CA LEU A 82 1.67 18.03 -17.32
C LEU A 82 2.75 17.25 -16.59
N LEU A 83 2.43 16.04 -16.12
CA LEU A 83 3.40 15.15 -15.51
C LEU A 83 3.40 13.82 -16.26
N SER A 84 4.59 13.27 -16.48
CA SER A 84 4.75 11.87 -16.87
C SER A 84 4.24 10.95 -15.76
N LEU A 85 3.91 9.70 -16.06
CA LEU A 85 3.46 8.75 -15.04
C LEU A 85 4.53 8.47 -13.98
N GLU A 86 5.82 8.48 -14.35
CA GLU A 86 6.91 8.42 -13.37
C GLU A 86 6.95 9.66 -12.45
N ASP A 87 6.73 10.86 -12.99
CA ASP A 87 6.68 12.10 -12.19
C ASP A 87 5.43 12.17 -11.31
N ILE A 88 4.28 11.67 -11.80
CA ILE A 88 3.04 11.54 -11.01
C ILE A 88 3.31 10.68 -9.76
N MET A 89 4.08 9.60 -9.92
CA MET A 89 4.51 8.76 -8.80
C MET A 89 5.49 9.51 -7.88
N ALA A 90 6.50 10.18 -8.45
CA ALA A 90 7.54 10.89 -7.72
C ALA A 90 7.01 12.05 -6.86
N TYR A 91 6.20 12.93 -7.45
CA TYR A 91 5.53 14.06 -6.77
C TYR A 91 4.24 13.64 -6.08
N SER A 92 3.83 12.39 -6.22
CA SER A 92 2.66 11.83 -5.54
C SER A 92 1.36 12.57 -5.86
N SER A 93 1.17 12.99 -7.12
CA SER A 93 -0.02 13.74 -7.57
C SER A 93 -1.31 12.93 -7.37
N ASN A 94 -2.20 13.42 -6.52
CA ASN A 94 -3.54 12.86 -6.32
C ASN A 94 -4.37 13.01 -7.60
N ILE A 95 -4.27 14.15 -8.28
CA ILE A 95 -4.99 14.42 -9.52
C ILE A 95 -4.55 13.45 -10.62
N GLY A 96 -3.24 13.25 -10.77
CA GLY A 96 -2.65 12.31 -11.72
C GLY A 96 -3.16 10.88 -11.49
N PHE A 97 -3.14 10.38 -10.25
CA PHE A 97 -3.65 9.03 -9.94
C PHE A 97 -5.18 8.92 -10.06
N ALA A 98 -5.91 9.97 -9.70
CA ALA A 98 -7.36 10.01 -9.87
C ALA A 98 -7.74 9.89 -11.35
N LYS A 99 -7.04 10.59 -12.25
CA LYS A 99 -7.24 10.53 -13.70
C LYS A 99 -6.70 9.24 -14.32
N LEU A 100 -5.56 8.72 -13.86
CA LEU A 100 -5.03 7.42 -14.27
C LEU A 100 -6.08 6.31 -14.09
N SER A 101 -6.91 6.43 -13.05
CA SER A 101 -7.98 5.47 -12.78
C SER A 101 -9.00 5.33 -13.90
N ASP A 102 -9.13 6.32 -14.80
CA ASP A 102 -10.01 6.24 -15.97
C ASP A 102 -9.52 5.26 -17.04
N SER A 103 -8.25 4.86 -16.98
CA SER A 103 -7.66 3.87 -17.89
C SER A 103 -8.10 2.43 -17.63
N PHE A 104 -8.75 2.15 -16.50
CA PHE A 104 -9.28 0.83 -16.15
C PHE A 104 -10.68 0.90 -15.51
N ASN A 105 -11.43 -0.21 -15.58
CA ASN A 105 -12.78 -0.25 -15.03
C ASN A 105 -12.80 -0.65 -13.53
N ASN A 106 -13.95 -0.50 -12.88
CA ASN A 106 -14.11 -0.79 -11.45
C ASN A 106 -13.81 -2.25 -11.10
N ASP A 107 -14.21 -3.18 -11.97
CA ASP A 107 -14.03 -4.62 -11.75
C ASP A 107 -12.57 -5.04 -11.87
N ASP A 108 -11.82 -4.43 -12.79
CA ASP A 108 -10.38 -4.61 -12.92
C ASP A 108 -9.69 -4.21 -11.63
N LEU A 109 -9.96 -3.00 -11.14
CA LEU A 109 -9.38 -2.50 -9.89
C LEU A 109 -9.76 -3.42 -8.72
N TYR A 110 -11.05 -3.73 -8.55
CA TYR A 110 -11.51 -4.60 -7.46
C TYR A 110 -10.86 -5.99 -7.49
N LYS A 111 -10.80 -6.64 -8.65
CA LYS A 111 -10.12 -7.94 -8.81
C LYS A 111 -8.65 -7.83 -8.48
N PHE A 112 -7.98 -6.78 -8.95
CA PHE A 112 -6.57 -6.53 -8.70
C PHE A 112 -6.29 -6.35 -7.20
N LEU A 113 -7.15 -5.60 -6.48
CA LEU A 113 -7.08 -5.47 -5.02
C LEU A 113 -7.15 -6.83 -4.31
N LYS A 114 -8.10 -7.68 -4.71
CA LYS A 114 -8.20 -9.04 -4.18
C LYS A 114 -6.99 -9.90 -4.56
N TYR A 115 -6.43 -9.69 -5.75
CA TYR A 115 -5.24 -10.39 -6.22
C TYR A 115 -3.99 -10.02 -5.42
N PHE A 116 -3.86 -8.77 -4.97
CA PHE A 116 -2.86 -8.34 -3.98
C PHE A 116 -3.14 -8.85 -2.54
N GLY A 117 -4.32 -9.41 -2.29
CA GLY A 117 -4.70 -9.98 -0.99
C GLY A 117 -5.43 -9.02 -0.05
N PHE A 118 -5.77 -7.81 -0.51
CA PHE A 118 -6.48 -6.82 0.31
C PHE A 118 -7.92 -7.24 0.61
N GLY A 119 -8.40 -6.87 1.80
CA GLY A 119 -9.73 -7.27 2.26
C GLY A 119 -9.82 -8.77 2.60
N THR A 120 -8.68 -9.44 2.80
CA THR A 120 -8.60 -10.83 3.26
C THR A 120 -7.45 -10.97 4.27
N LYS A 121 -7.62 -11.87 5.25
CA LYS A 121 -6.54 -12.18 6.20
C LYS A 121 -5.34 -12.79 5.47
N SER A 122 -4.13 -12.38 5.84
CA SER A 122 -2.88 -12.95 5.31
C SER A 122 -2.58 -14.34 5.88
N PHE A 123 -3.27 -14.73 6.96
CA PHE A 123 -3.06 -15.98 7.68
C PHE A 123 -1.64 -16.11 8.24
N VAL A 124 -1.07 -14.98 8.66
CA VAL A 124 0.07 -14.95 9.58
C VAL A 124 -0.29 -15.72 10.85
N SER A 125 0.67 -16.42 11.44
CA SER A 125 0.45 -17.26 12.63
C SER A 125 0.33 -16.44 13.93
N LEU A 126 -0.51 -15.40 13.90
CA LEU A 126 -0.83 -14.51 15.01
C LEU A 126 -2.36 -14.34 15.10
N SER A 127 -2.87 -14.08 16.30
CA SER A 127 -4.28 -13.84 16.54
C SER A 127 -4.68 -12.41 16.18
N ASN A 128 -5.99 -12.15 16.09
CA ASN A 128 -6.58 -10.81 15.95
C ASN A 128 -6.15 -10.03 14.71
N GLU A 129 -5.80 -10.73 13.63
CA GLU A 129 -5.59 -10.12 12.32
C GLU A 129 -6.90 -9.51 11.79
N SER A 130 -6.85 -8.22 11.47
CA SER A 130 -7.88 -7.52 10.71
C SER A 130 -7.74 -7.85 9.23
N GLN A 131 -8.87 -8.02 8.55
CA GLN A 131 -8.89 -8.22 7.10
C GLN A 131 -8.87 -6.89 6.32
N GLY A 132 -9.05 -5.75 7.00
CA GLY A 132 -9.33 -4.47 6.35
C GLY A 132 -10.75 -4.40 5.77
N ILE A 133 -11.02 -3.38 4.96
CA ILE A 133 -12.32 -3.16 4.31
C ILE A 133 -12.10 -2.81 2.84
N ILE A 134 -12.55 -3.69 1.95
CA ILE A 134 -12.72 -3.42 0.52
C ILE A 134 -14.19 -3.64 0.17
N ARG A 135 -14.92 -2.57 -0.16
CA ARG A 135 -16.34 -2.63 -0.51
C ARG A 135 -16.53 -3.27 -1.89
N ASN A 136 -17.63 -4.01 -2.07
CA ASN A 136 -18.04 -4.51 -3.39
C ASN A 136 -18.29 -3.34 -4.35
N THR A 137 -18.03 -3.57 -5.64
CA THR A 137 -18.16 -2.55 -6.70
C THR A 137 -19.59 -2.00 -6.83
N SER A 138 -20.62 -2.77 -6.46
CA SER A 138 -22.01 -2.31 -6.41
C SER A 138 -22.25 -1.17 -5.40
N ASN A 139 -21.38 -1.03 -4.40
CA ASN A 139 -21.47 0.00 -3.36
C ASN A 139 -20.52 1.19 -3.64
N TRP A 140 -19.89 1.21 -4.82
CA TRP A 140 -19.01 2.30 -5.22
C TRP A 140 -19.84 3.45 -5.79
N SER A 141 -19.53 4.66 -5.34
CA SER A 141 -20.03 5.87 -5.96
C SER A 141 -19.31 6.14 -7.28
N LYS A 142 -19.79 7.12 -8.05
CA LYS A 142 -19.14 7.56 -9.29
C LYS A 142 -17.68 8.00 -9.09
N THR A 143 -17.32 8.46 -7.87
CA THR A 143 -15.97 8.95 -7.54
C THR A 143 -15.11 7.93 -6.78
N SER A 144 -15.67 6.78 -6.39
CA SER A 144 -14.99 5.83 -5.51
C SER A 144 -13.72 5.26 -6.14
N LYS A 145 -13.71 5.00 -7.45
CA LYS A 145 -12.50 4.52 -8.15
C LYS A 145 -11.34 5.52 -8.06
N ASN A 146 -11.65 6.81 -8.19
CA ASN A 146 -10.65 7.88 -8.07
C ASN A 146 -10.07 7.95 -6.65
N TYR A 147 -10.94 7.91 -5.62
CA TYR A 147 -10.52 7.92 -4.21
C TYR A 147 -9.73 6.66 -3.81
N ILE A 148 -10.17 5.48 -4.24
CA ILE A 148 -9.44 4.22 -4.03
C ILE A 148 -8.05 4.29 -4.65
N SER A 149 -7.91 4.91 -5.84
CA SER A 149 -6.61 5.05 -6.51
C SER A 149 -5.64 5.97 -5.78
N ILE A 150 -6.10 6.81 -4.85
CA ILE A 150 -5.25 7.61 -3.97
C ILE A 150 -5.17 7.05 -2.53
N GLY A 151 -5.69 5.85 -2.31
CA GLY A 151 -5.64 5.15 -1.02
C GLY A 151 -6.68 5.58 0.00
N GLN A 152 -7.81 6.11 -0.45
CA GLN A 152 -8.98 6.46 0.37
C GLN A 152 -10.18 5.53 0.07
N GLU A 153 -11.23 5.58 0.87
CA GLU A 153 -12.46 4.77 0.70
C GLU A 153 -12.24 3.24 0.84
N LEU A 154 -11.10 2.84 1.42
CA LEU A 154 -10.69 1.48 1.74
C LEU A 154 -9.82 1.47 2.99
N SER A 155 -9.76 0.35 3.70
CA SER A 155 -8.82 0.19 4.81
C SER A 155 -8.02 -1.10 4.73
N ILE A 156 -6.73 -1.01 5.06
CA ILE A 156 -5.78 -2.14 5.04
C ILE A 156 -4.89 -2.09 6.28
N THR A 157 -4.25 -3.21 6.59
CA THR A 157 -3.26 -3.29 7.68
C THR A 157 -1.85 -3.00 7.17
N ASN A 158 -0.93 -2.64 8.08
CA ASN A 158 0.49 -2.48 7.75
C ASN A 158 1.09 -3.76 7.16
N LEU A 159 0.67 -4.93 7.66
CA LEU A 159 1.11 -6.20 7.10
C LEU A 159 0.64 -6.39 5.64
N GLN A 160 -0.61 -6.07 5.33
CA GLN A 160 -1.11 -6.15 3.94
C GLN A 160 -0.36 -5.19 3.01
N LEU A 161 -0.10 -3.96 3.47
CA LEU A 161 0.69 -2.99 2.71
C LEU A 161 2.12 -3.50 2.47
N ALA A 162 2.80 -4.00 3.51
CA ALA A 162 4.14 -4.57 3.38
C ALA A 162 4.19 -5.77 2.41
N LEU A 163 3.16 -6.62 2.41
CA LEU A 163 3.03 -7.71 1.45
C LEU A 163 2.87 -7.20 0.01
N ALA A 164 2.14 -6.11 -0.21
CA ALA A 164 1.99 -5.50 -1.53
C ALA A 164 3.32 -4.94 -2.05
N TYR A 165 4.11 -4.28 -1.21
CA TYR A 165 5.47 -3.87 -1.59
C TYR A 165 6.39 -5.08 -1.81
N SER A 166 6.21 -6.16 -1.05
CA SER A 166 6.96 -7.39 -1.28
C SER A 166 6.65 -8.02 -2.64
N VAL A 167 5.44 -7.90 -3.17
CA VAL A 167 5.09 -8.34 -4.54
C VAL A 167 5.97 -7.61 -5.56
N ILE A 168 6.15 -6.30 -5.42
CA ILE A 168 7.02 -5.53 -6.30
C ILE A 168 8.47 -6.01 -6.15
N ALA A 169 8.96 -6.09 -4.90
CA ALA A 169 10.35 -6.43 -4.61
C ALA A 169 10.76 -7.87 -5.02
N ASN A 170 9.81 -8.80 -5.11
CA ASN A 170 10.10 -10.21 -5.43
C ASN A 170 9.71 -10.62 -6.85
N GLY A 171 9.56 -9.66 -7.77
CA GLY A 171 9.30 -9.93 -9.18
C GLY A 171 7.86 -10.38 -9.47
N GLY A 172 6.91 -9.94 -8.65
CA GLY A 172 5.48 -10.02 -8.90
C GLY A 172 4.75 -11.13 -8.15
N PHE A 173 5.29 -11.71 -7.09
CA PHE A 173 4.65 -12.81 -6.34
C PHE A 173 4.08 -12.38 -4.98
N LEU A 174 2.81 -12.71 -4.73
CA LEU A 174 2.28 -12.64 -3.38
C LEU A 174 2.75 -13.85 -2.59
N VAL A 175 3.32 -13.62 -1.42
CA VAL A 175 3.86 -14.66 -0.53
C VAL A 175 3.06 -14.75 0.75
N ARG A 176 3.03 -15.93 1.36
CA ARG A 176 2.43 -16.09 2.70
C ARG A 176 3.40 -15.57 3.77
N PRO A 177 3.00 -14.62 4.64
CA PRO A 177 3.84 -14.19 5.74
C PRO A 177 4.05 -15.31 6.77
N ASN A 178 5.27 -15.45 7.26
CA ASN A 178 5.64 -16.44 8.27
C ASN A 178 6.51 -15.78 9.35
N ILE A 179 6.11 -15.93 10.61
CA ILE A 179 6.88 -15.53 11.79
C ILE A 179 7.66 -16.71 12.40
N VAL A 180 7.10 -17.92 12.30
CA VAL A 180 7.77 -19.16 12.73
C VAL A 180 8.69 -19.63 11.61
N LYS A 181 10.00 -19.63 11.85
CA LYS A 181 10.99 -20.17 10.91
C LYS A 181 10.93 -21.70 10.91
N ASN A 182 11.17 -22.31 12.07
CA ASN A 182 11.24 -23.76 12.25
C ASN A 182 10.61 -24.16 13.59
N VAL A 183 10.17 -25.42 13.71
CA VAL A 183 9.72 -26.04 14.96
C VAL A 183 10.61 -27.25 15.23
N MET A 184 11.20 -27.32 16.42
CA MET A 184 12.06 -28.44 16.83
C MET A 184 11.30 -29.37 17.77
N ASN A 185 11.31 -30.67 17.47
CA ASN A 185 10.84 -31.69 18.38
C ASN A 185 12.02 -32.18 19.23
N ILE A 186 12.00 -31.87 20.52
CA ILE A 186 13.09 -32.19 21.45
C ILE A 186 13.28 -33.70 21.62
N SER A 187 12.22 -34.51 21.59
CA SER A 187 12.34 -35.95 21.84
C SER A 187 12.92 -36.74 20.67
N THR A 188 12.81 -36.19 19.45
CA THR A 188 13.29 -36.85 18.23
C THR A 188 14.45 -36.11 17.57
N GLU A 189 14.85 -34.97 18.14
CA GLU A 189 15.77 -33.98 17.57
C GLU A 189 15.41 -33.52 16.14
N ASN A 190 14.19 -33.81 15.67
CA ASN A 190 13.75 -33.47 14.32
C ASN A 190 13.35 -32.00 14.21
N MET A 191 13.79 -31.38 13.11
CA MET A 191 13.49 -29.98 12.79
C MET A 191 12.48 -29.91 11.64
N LEU A 192 11.31 -29.33 11.91
CA LEU A 192 10.30 -29.02 10.89
C LEU A 192 10.52 -27.59 10.40
N ASN A 193 11.11 -27.46 9.22
CA ASN A 193 11.31 -26.17 8.58
C ASN A 193 10.03 -25.71 7.90
N LYS A 194 9.53 -24.52 8.26
CA LYS A 194 8.37 -23.95 7.58
C LYS A 194 8.82 -23.36 6.25
N LYS A 195 8.37 -23.94 5.13
CA LYS A 195 8.71 -23.44 3.79
C LYS A 195 8.05 -22.08 3.55
N ASN A 196 8.75 -21.21 2.84
CA ASN A 196 8.14 -20.02 2.25
C ASN A 196 7.25 -20.47 1.08
N TYR A 197 5.98 -20.06 1.08
CA TYR A 197 5.03 -20.40 0.03
C TYR A 197 4.69 -19.14 -0.77
N SER A 198 4.99 -19.16 -2.06
CA SER A 198 4.35 -18.26 -3.02
C SER A 198 2.89 -18.67 -3.15
N ILE A 199 1.98 -17.72 -2.94
CA ILE A 199 0.55 -17.95 -3.07
C ILE A 199 0.17 -17.91 -4.56
N ARG A 200 0.64 -16.87 -5.27
CA ARG A 200 0.36 -16.63 -6.68
C ARG A 200 1.28 -15.54 -7.24
N ARG A 201 1.40 -15.49 -8.57
CA ARG A 201 1.91 -14.31 -9.29
C ARG A 201 0.78 -13.29 -9.42
N VAL A 202 1.02 -12.05 -9.03
CA VAL A 202 0.05 -10.94 -9.05
C VAL A 202 0.25 -10.05 -10.28
N ILE A 203 1.51 -9.79 -10.63
CA ILE A 203 1.93 -9.00 -11.78
C ILE A 203 3.09 -9.70 -12.49
N SER A 204 3.32 -9.33 -13.75
CA SER A 204 4.51 -9.73 -14.49
C SER A 204 5.80 -9.21 -13.84
N LYS A 205 6.94 -9.80 -14.20
CA LYS A 205 8.24 -9.32 -13.69
C LYS A 205 8.53 -7.93 -14.25
N GLU A 206 8.17 -7.72 -15.50
CA GLU A 206 8.32 -6.50 -16.26
C GLU A 206 7.57 -5.35 -15.58
N THR A 207 6.29 -5.55 -15.21
CA THR A 207 5.53 -4.57 -14.42
C THR A 207 6.17 -4.31 -13.06
N ALA A 208 6.63 -5.36 -12.37
CA ALA A 208 7.28 -5.20 -11.07
C ALA A 208 8.57 -4.34 -11.17
N ASP A 209 9.37 -4.54 -12.22
CA ASP A 209 10.58 -3.76 -12.47
C ASP A 209 10.25 -2.28 -12.80
N LEU A 210 9.20 -2.01 -13.58
CA LEU A 210 8.75 -0.65 -13.91
C LEU A 210 8.20 0.10 -12.68
N VAL A 211 7.45 -0.60 -11.82
CA VAL A 211 6.98 -0.03 -10.54
C VAL A 211 8.16 0.24 -9.61
N MET A 212 9.16 -0.65 -9.57
CA MET A 212 10.40 -0.44 -8.81
C MET A 212 11.17 0.79 -9.29
N GLN A 213 11.31 0.97 -10.61
CA GLN A 213 11.92 2.17 -11.21
C GLN A 213 11.18 3.45 -10.80
N SER A 214 9.84 3.42 -10.80
CA SER A 214 9.04 4.57 -10.39
C SER A 214 9.21 4.89 -8.89
N LEU A 215 9.38 3.86 -8.05
CA LEU A 215 9.64 4.00 -6.62
C LEU A 215 11.07 4.51 -6.32
N ASP A 216 12.05 4.18 -7.16
CA ASP A 216 13.41 4.75 -7.11
C ASP A 216 13.34 6.25 -7.41
N LYS A 217 12.53 6.65 -8.40
CA LYS A 217 12.33 8.06 -8.78
C LYS A 217 11.78 8.93 -7.64
N VAL A 218 10.91 8.37 -6.80
CA VAL A 218 10.41 9.05 -5.58
C VAL A 218 11.54 9.43 -4.64
N ILE A 219 12.57 8.60 -4.53
CA ILE A 219 13.74 8.84 -3.67
C ILE A 219 14.76 9.75 -4.37
N GLU A 220 14.88 9.67 -5.69
CA GLU A 220 15.83 10.49 -6.44
C GLU A 220 15.44 11.98 -6.45
N ILE A 221 14.18 12.27 -6.83
CA ILE A 221 13.72 13.64 -7.09
C ILE A 221 12.43 14.02 -6.37
N GLY A 222 11.70 13.03 -5.85
CA GLY A 222 10.34 13.20 -5.37
C GLY A 222 10.23 13.40 -3.86
N THR A 223 9.08 13.00 -3.33
CA THR A 223 8.71 13.21 -1.92
C THR A 223 9.58 12.46 -0.92
N GLY A 224 10.38 11.47 -1.36
CA GLY A 224 11.23 10.64 -0.50
C GLY A 224 12.71 11.03 -0.52
N LYS A 225 13.06 12.19 -1.07
CA LYS A 225 14.45 12.60 -1.33
C LYS A 225 15.39 12.55 -0.13
N GLU A 226 14.88 12.78 1.08
CA GLU A 226 15.66 12.71 2.32
C GLU A 226 16.17 11.30 2.64
N LEU A 227 15.61 10.26 2.02
CA LEU A 227 16.03 8.86 2.16
C LEU A 227 17.07 8.45 1.12
N ASN A 228 17.57 9.38 0.29
CA ASN A 228 18.63 9.10 -0.66
C ASN A 228 19.98 8.98 0.08
N LEU A 229 20.37 7.74 0.38
CA LEU A 229 21.61 7.43 1.10
C LEU A 229 22.74 7.09 0.15
N ASP A 230 23.91 7.68 0.38
CA ASP A 230 25.12 7.36 -0.36
C ASP A 230 25.40 5.85 -0.31
N ASN A 231 25.64 5.25 -1.48
CA ASN A 231 25.97 3.83 -1.70
C ASN A 231 24.80 2.83 -1.56
N TYR A 232 23.56 3.28 -1.34
CA TYR A 232 22.39 2.40 -1.32
C TYR A 232 21.39 2.78 -2.40
N LYS A 233 20.84 1.78 -3.10
CA LYS A 233 19.65 1.97 -3.93
C LYS A 233 18.42 1.72 -3.08
N ILE A 234 17.68 2.78 -2.81
CA ILE A 234 16.46 2.76 -2.01
C ILE A 234 15.31 3.14 -2.93
N ALA A 235 14.26 2.34 -2.90
CA ALA A 235 13.02 2.61 -3.61
C ALA A 235 11.88 2.57 -2.60
N GLY A 236 10.99 3.55 -2.65
CA GLY A 236 9.93 3.66 -1.65
C GLY A 236 8.89 4.70 -2.00
N LYS A 237 7.88 4.81 -1.13
CA LYS A 237 6.82 5.81 -1.27
C LYS A 237 6.52 6.42 0.08
N THR A 238 6.39 7.74 0.11
CA THR A 238 5.93 8.44 1.30
C THR A 238 4.43 8.23 1.51
N GLY A 239 4.07 8.09 2.77
CA GLY A 239 2.69 8.05 3.22
C GLY A 239 2.28 9.37 3.85
N THR A 240 1.21 9.94 3.33
CA THR A 240 0.48 11.01 3.98
C THR A 240 -0.97 10.59 3.92
N ALA A 241 -1.52 10.10 5.03
CA ALA A 241 -2.93 9.72 5.12
C ALA A 241 -3.63 10.67 6.08
N GLN A 242 -4.67 11.35 5.59
CA GLN A 242 -5.58 12.13 6.42
C GLN A 242 -6.49 11.17 7.17
N LYS A 243 -6.56 11.25 8.50
CA LYS A 243 -7.52 10.43 9.27
C LYS A 243 -8.93 10.99 9.11
N TYR A 244 -9.91 10.15 8.79
CA TYR A 244 -11.32 10.53 8.88
C TYR A 244 -11.76 10.58 10.36
N ILE A 245 -12.19 11.76 10.82
CA ILE A 245 -12.66 12.00 12.19
C ILE A 245 -13.99 12.76 12.10
N ASP A 246 -15.05 12.22 12.70
CA ASP A 246 -16.35 12.90 12.90
C ASP A 246 -17.01 13.53 11.65
N GLY A 247 -16.81 12.94 10.46
CA GLY A 247 -17.45 13.44 9.23
C GLY A 247 -16.49 14.14 8.27
N GLU A 248 -15.26 14.41 8.69
CA GLU A 248 -14.27 15.16 7.91
C GLU A 248 -12.89 14.50 7.93
N TYR A 249 -12.09 14.74 6.89
CA TYR A 249 -10.70 14.31 6.85
C TYR A 249 -9.84 15.31 7.66
N SER A 250 -9.22 14.82 8.73
CA SER A 250 -8.32 15.60 9.58
C SER A 250 -7.00 15.93 8.88
N ASN A 251 -6.37 17.03 9.30
CA ASN A 251 -5.00 17.39 8.93
C ASN A 251 -3.94 16.53 9.65
N TYR A 252 -4.35 15.59 10.51
CA TYR A 252 -3.44 14.71 11.22
C TYR A 252 -2.97 13.59 10.29
N ILE A 253 -1.68 13.62 9.97
CA ILE A 253 -1.01 12.63 9.15
C ILE A 253 -0.64 11.45 10.05
N ALA A 254 -1.20 10.27 9.76
CA ALA A 254 -0.67 9.03 10.33
C ALA A 254 -0.13 8.15 9.21
N THR A 255 1.17 7.92 9.26
CA THR A 255 1.82 6.69 8.83
C THR A 255 2.88 6.33 9.83
#